data_AF-A0A970PI61-F1
#
_entry.id   AF-A0A970PI61-F1
#
_cell.length_a   1.000
_cell.length_b   1.000
_cell.length_c   1.000
_cell.angle_alpha   90.00
_cell.angle_beta   90.00
_cell.angle_gamma   90.00
#
_symmetry.space_group_name_H-M   'P 1'
#
loop_
_entity.id
_entity.type
_entity.pdbx_description
1 polymer ?
#
loop_
_entity_poly.entity_id
_entity_poly.type
_entity_poly.pdbx_seq_one_letter_code
_entity_poly.pdbx_strand_id
1 'polypeptide(L)'
;MRRKKSNLNKKLNFVLLVMTTILILLIAITYVDTNIIKQKTEDKSSANTEDSSDTNTSLDSKVTEDDITDSSDSSGSTQADNNSSENEEPLPDDTSEVEEPLPKEPIVLAFAGDVNLDEDSKPVARYDRENKGILGGISQDLVDVMNQADIFMLNNEFAYSTRGSEIKEKSYTFRANPKRVDILKEIGVDIVSLANNHALDFGQEALLDTFTTLDEAEIDYVGAGIDMDRAKAPIYYTIGNTTIAYVAASHVIYAMDWYATDTQPGMIGTYDPTLFVASIKEAKENSDFVVVYVHWGKERVHEPVEYQKNLAKIYIDAGADAVIGCHPHVMQGIEFYKGKTIAYSLGNYWFNASKRESGLLKIYLNPDGTTDTQLLPVMNDNTYTYQITEEDNRKAYYKFMEDISFNVEYDENGFVSEKIN
;
A
#
# COMPACT_ATOMS: atom_id res chain seq x y z
N MET A 1 -50.22 8.95 -37.91
CA MET A 1 -49.05 8.79 -36.99
C MET A 1 -47.83 9.66 -37.28
N ARG A 2 -47.52 10.09 -38.52
CA ARG A 2 -46.29 10.85 -38.84
C ARG A 2 -46.17 12.28 -38.26
N ARG A 3 -47.28 13.01 -38.04
CA ARG A 3 -47.26 14.39 -37.53
C ARG A 3 -46.87 14.52 -36.04
N LYS A 4 -47.14 13.50 -35.21
CA LYS A 4 -46.80 13.52 -33.75
C LYS A 4 -45.30 13.33 -33.49
N LYS A 5 -44.60 12.51 -34.28
CA LYS A 5 -43.13 12.32 -34.16
C LYS A 5 -42.32 13.58 -34.50
N SER A 6 -42.79 14.39 -35.46
CA SER A 6 -42.10 15.63 -35.86
C SER A 6 -42.08 16.70 -34.75
N ASN A 7 -43.17 16.84 -33.98
CA ASN A 7 -43.23 17.81 -32.89
C ASN A 7 -42.45 17.36 -31.65
N LEU A 8 -42.31 16.05 -31.42
CA LEU A 8 -41.52 15.52 -30.31
C LEU A 8 -40.01 15.77 -30.53
N ASN A 9 -39.52 15.57 -31.76
CA ASN A 9 -38.12 15.83 -32.09
C ASN A 9 -37.76 17.32 -32.01
N LYS A 10 -38.71 18.22 -32.34
CA LYS A 10 -38.50 19.67 -32.18
C LYS A 10 -38.41 20.10 -30.71
N LYS A 11 -39.27 19.54 -29.84
CA LYS A 11 -39.20 19.79 -28.40
C LYS A 11 -37.92 19.22 -27.79
N LEU A 12 -37.50 18.03 -28.20
CA LEU A 12 -36.26 17.42 -27.72
C LEU A 12 -35.02 18.23 -28.14
N ASN A 13 -34.96 18.68 -29.40
CA ASN A 13 -33.87 19.53 -29.87
C ASN A 13 -33.85 20.89 -29.18
N PHE A 14 -35.02 21.46 -28.86
CA PHE A 14 -35.11 22.70 -28.11
C PHE A 14 -34.60 22.53 -26.66
N VAL A 15 -34.97 21.44 -25.99
CA VAL A 15 -34.47 21.12 -24.64
C VAL A 15 -32.95 20.91 -24.67
N LEU A 16 -32.42 20.18 -25.66
CA LEU A 16 -30.98 20.01 -25.81
C LEU A 16 -30.26 21.35 -25.98
N LEU A 17 -30.79 22.23 -26.84
CA LEU A 17 -30.19 23.54 -27.08
C LEU A 17 -30.12 24.38 -25.80
N VAL A 18 -31.20 24.37 -24.99
CA VAL A 18 -31.26 25.08 -23.71
C VAL A 18 -30.27 24.51 -22.70
N MET A 19 -30.16 23.18 -22.59
CA MET A 19 -29.20 22.53 -21.69
C MET A 19 -27.75 22.84 -22.10
N THR A 20 -27.44 22.83 -23.40
CA THR A 20 -26.11 23.18 -23.90
C THR A 20 -25.77 24.66 -23.63
N THR A 21 -26.74 25.58 -23.77
CA THR A 21 -26.50 27.00 -23.47
C THR A 21 -26.29 27.25 -21.98
N ILE A 22 -27.03 26.56 -21.11
CA ILE A 22 -26.82 26.62 -19.64
C ILE A 22 -25.43 26.10 -19.28
N LEU A 23 -25.00 24.98 -19.88
CA LEU A 23 -23.68 24.40 -19.63
C LEU A 23 -22.54 25.35 -20.04
N ILE A 24 -22.66 26.00 -21.20
CA ILE A 24 -21.67 26.99 -21.66
C ILE A 24 -21.62 28.20 -20.71
N LEU A 25 -22.76 28.66 -20.21
CA LEU A 25 -22.84 29.74 -19.22
C LEU A 25 -22.18 29.35 -17.90
N LEU A 26 -22.40 28.13 -17.40
CA LEU A 26 -21.76 27.63 -16.18
C LEU A 26 -20.24 27.55 -16.33
N ILE A 27 -19.75 27.06 -17.48
CA ILE A 27 -18.31 27.02 -17.77
C ILE A 27 -17.72 28.44 -17.86
N ALA A 28 -18.44 29.39 -18.44
CA ALA A 28 -17.99 30.79 -18.50
C ALA A 28 -17.92 31.43 -17.11
N ILE A 29 -18.88 31.15 -16.23
CA ILE A 29 -18.89 31.64 -14.84
C ILE A 29 -17.70 31.06 -14.06
N THR A 30 -17.49 29.74 -14.12
CA THR A 30 -16.35 29.11 -13.41
C THR A 30 -15.00 29.61 -13.94
N TYR A 31 -14.89 29.86 -15.25
CA TYR A 31 -13.68 30.43 -15.84
C TYR A 31 -13.41 31.87 -15.37
N VAL A 32 -14.45 32.71 -15.27
CA VAL A 32 -14.33 34.07 -14.74
C VAL A 32 -13.96 34.06 -13.26
N ASP A 33 -14.62 33.22 -12.45
CA ASP A 33 -14.32 33.09 -11.02
C ASP A 33 -12.87 32.63 -10.79
N THR A 34 -12.40 31.65 -11.56
CA THR A 34 -11.01 31.16 -11.47
C THR A 34 -10.01 32.25 -11.82
N ASN A 35 -10.28 33.07 -12.84
CA ASN A 35 -9.39 34.17 -13.23
C ASN A 35 -9.42 35.34 -12.24
N ILE A 36 -10.57 35.65 -11.63
CA ILE A 36 -10.67 36.65 -10.56
C ILE A 36 -9.90 36.19 -9.33
N ILE A 37 -10.02 34.91 -8.95
CA ILE A 37 -9.24 34.33 -7.85
C ILE A 37 -7.75 34.45 -8.17
N LYS A 38 -7.33 34.10 -9.39
CA LYS A 38 -5.92 34.16 -9.81
C LYS A 38 -5.35 35.58 -9.77
N GLN A 39 -6.08 36.59 -10.23
CA GLN A 39 -5.68 38.00 -10.11
C GLN A 39 -5.56 38.45 -8.64
N LYS A 40 -6.47 38.00 -7.77
CA LYS A 40 -6.46 38.36 -6.34
C LYS A 40 -5.29 37.71 -5.58
N THR A 41 -4.77 36.58 -6.06
CA THR A 41 -3.57 35.92 -5.52
C THR A 41 -2.29 36.59 -6.01
N GLU A 42 -2.26 37.08 -7.26
CA GLU A 42 -1.12 37.80 -7.84
C GLU A 42 -0.97 39.24 -7.28
N ASP A 43 -2.09 39.93 -6.98
CA ASP A 43 -2.05 41.25 -6.30
C ASP A 43 -1.60 41.15 -4.82
N LYS A 44 -1.74 39.98 -4.18
CA LYS A 44 -1.26 39.76 -2.80
C LYS A 44 0.21 39.37 -2.71
N SER A 45 0.81 38.81 -3.77
CA SER A 45 2.24 38.45 -3.76
C SER A 45 3.15 39.63 -4.14
N SER A 46 2.61 40.67 -4.77
CA SER A 46 3.37 41.85 -5.21
C SER A 46 3.45 42.99 -4.17
N ALA A 47 2.77 42.87 -3.03
CA ALA A 47 2.72 43.93 -2.00
C ALA A 47 3.65 43.70 -0.79
N ASN A 48 4.41 42.61 -0.71
CA ASN A 48 5.28 42.30 0.44
C ASN A 48 6.75 42.11 0.02
N THR A 49 7.38 43.18 -0.44
CA THR A 49 8.83 43.37 -0.39
C THR A 49 9.12 44.86 -0.36
N GLU A 50 9.31 45.43 0.82
CA GLU A 50 10.32 46.46 1.14
C GLU A 50 10.22 46.94 2.60
N ASP A 51 11.32 46.72 3.32
CA ASP A 51 12.02 47.66 4.21
C ASP A 51 11.83 47.69 5.75
N SER A 52 12.95 47.31 6.39
CA SER A 52 13.73 47.83 7.53
C SER A 52 13.16 48.23 8.92
N SER A 53 13.89 47.68 9.91
CA SER A 53 14.55 48.34 11.06
C SER A 53 13.77 48.83 12.29
N ASP A 54 14.31 48.41 13.44
CA ASP A 54 14.50 49.10 14.72
C ASP A 54 13.44 50.09 15.23
N THR A 55 12.87 49.82 16.41
CA THR A 55 13.26 50.45 17.69
C THR A 55 12.26 50.18 18.82
N ASN A 56 12.79 50.41 20.02
CA ASN A 56 12.39 50.13 21.38
C ASN A 56 11.18 50.94 21.91
N THR A 57 10.76 50.62 23.16
CA THR A 57 9.88 51.36 24.10
C THR A 57 8.37 51.35 23.83
N SER A 58 7.44 51.35 24.79
CA SER A 58 7.36 51.03 26.24
C SER A 58 5.91 51.41 26.67
N LEU A 59 5.46 50.83 27.79
CA LEU A 59 4.46 51.34 28.76
C LEU A 59 3.02 50.77 28.76
N ASP A 60 2.74 50.20 29.94
CA ASP A 60 1.54 50.27 30.79
C ASP A 60 0.23 49.63 30.29
N SER A 61 -0.51 48.84 31.09
CA SER A 61 -0.71 48.99 32.53
C SER A 61 -1.38 47.77 33.20
N LYS A 62 -0.95 47.51 34.43
CA LYS A 62 -1.65 47.09 35.68
C LYS A 62 -2.81 46.06 35.60
N VAL A 63 -2.67 44.88 36.21
CA VAL A 63 -2.71 44.54 37.67
C VAL A 63 -4.10 44.64 38.29
N THR A 64 -4.58 43.51 38.81
CA THR A 64 -5.01 43.37 40.22
C THR A 64 -4.74 41.94 40.69
N GLU A 65 -3.87 41.85 41.70
CA GLU A 65 -3.69 40.75 42.65
C GLU A 65 -4.82 40.72 43.69
N ASP A 66 -4.91 39.59 44.40
CA ASP A 66 -5.12 39.42 45.85
C ASP A 66 -5.09 37.88 46.03
N ASP A 67 -4.02 37.20 46.44
CA ASP A 67 -3.16 37.23 47.64
C ASP A 67 -3.82 36.69 48.94
N ILE A 68 -2.97 36.01 49.73
CA ILE A 68 -2.98 35.82 51.20
C ILE A 68 -3.08 34.38 51.77
N THR A 69 -1.86 33.88 52.10
CA THR A 69 -1.34 33.23 53.35
C THR A 69 -1.85 31.86 53.80
N ASP A 70 -1.00 30.86 54.01
CA ASP A 70 0.10 30.65 54.99
C ASP A 70 -0.40 30.32 56.42
N SER A 71 -0.04 29.14 56.92
CA SER A 71 0.48 28.93 58.28
C SER A 71 0.68 27.44 58.61
N SER A 72 1.63 27.26 59.52
CA SER A 72 2.36 26.09 59.96
C SER A 72 1.90 25.54 61.32
N ASP A 73 2.72 24.65 61.89
CA ASP A 73 2.71 23.99 63.22
C ASP A 73 1.83 22.74 63.41
N SER A 74 2.17 21.71 64.21
CA SER A 74 3.41 21.20 64.87
C SER A 74 2.97 20.08 65.85
N SER A 75 3.86 19.10 66.07
CA SER A 75 4.08 18.28 67.30
C SER A 75 3.42 16.90 67.49
N GLY A 76 4.27 15.91 67.90
CA GLY A 76 3.87 14.56 68.33
C GLY A 76 5.00 13.52 68.50
N SER A 77 5.84 13.70 69.52
CA SER A 77 6.96 12.93 70.13
C SER A 77 7.29 11.43 69.84
N THR A 78 8.60 11.18 69.69
CA THR A 78 9.53 10.20 70.33
C THR A 78 9.20 8.70 70.50
N GLN A 79 10.09 7.81 70.01
CA GLN A 79 11.10 7.11 70.83
C GLN A 79 12.18 6.43 69.95
N ALA A 80 13.41 6.40 70.46
CA ALA A 80 14.63 5.94 69.81
C ALA A 80 14.89 4.44 70.04
N ASP A 81 15.62 3.78 69.14
CA ASP A 81 16.66 2.82 69.50
C ASP A 81 17.72 2.68 68.37
N ASN A 82 18.98 2.60 68.81
CA ASN A 82 20.22 2.63 68.03
C ASN A 82 20.44 1.33 67.22
N ASN A 83 21.06 1.40 66.04
CA ASN A 83 22.51 1.15 65.86
C ASN A 83 22.93 1.17 64.37
N SER A 84 23.99 1.92 64.09
CA SER A 84 25.00 1.79 63.00
C SER A 84 24.63 1.06 61.69
N SER A 85 24.48 1.84 60.61
CA SER A 85 24.68 1.37 59.23
C SER A 85 25.75 2.27 58.60
N GLU A 86 26.88 1.66 58.23
CA GLU A 86 27.85 2.26 57.32
C GLU A 86 27.19 2.37 55.94
N ASN A 87 27.44 3.49 55.27
CA ASN A 87 27.00 3.75 53.91
C ASN A 87 27.83 2.90 52.94
N GLU A 88 27.21 1.91 52.30
CA GLU A 88 27.65 1.42 51.00
C GLU A 88 26.73 2.01 49.93
N GLU A 89 27.32 2.79 49.01
CA GLU A 89 26.65 3.26 47.80
C GLU A 89 26.23 2.06 46.93
N PRO A 90 25.06 2.09 46.26
CA PRO A 90 24.73 1.06 45.30
C PRO A 90 25.62 1.20 44.07
N LEU A 91 26.34 0.13 43.74
CA LEU A 91 27.03 -0.03 42.46
C LEU A 91 26.04 0.12 41.29
N PRO A 92 26.46 0.68 40.14
CA PRO A 92 25.61 0.74 38.96
C PRO A 92 25.27 -0.67 38.50
N ASP A 93 23.99 -0.92 38.25
CA ASP A 93 23.50 -2.10 37.58
C ASP A 93 24.01 -2.07 36.14
N ASP A 94 25.09 -2.81 35.88
CA ASP A 94 25.64 -3.06 34.55
C ASP A 94 24.75 -4.11 33.87
N THR A 95 23.54 -3.71 33.50
CA THR A 95 22.75 -4.43 32.50
C THR A 95 23.30 -4.06 31.14
N SER A 96 24.46 -4.60 30.80
CA SER A 96 24.85 -4.71 29.39
C SER A 96 23.78 -5.58 28.72
N GLU A 97 22.88 -4.97 27.97
CA GLU A 97 22.08 -5.67 26.97
C GLU A 97 23.07 -6.46 26.12
N VAL A 98 23.04 -7.78 26.26
CA VAL A 98 23.79 -8.66 25.37
C VAL A 98 23.08 -8.52 24.02
N GLU A 99 23.59 -7.62 23.17
CA GLU A 99 23.20 -7.58 21.75
C GLU A 99 23.37 -8.99 21.22
N GLU A 100 22.24 -9.67 20.98
CA GLU A 100 22.30 -10.95 20.30
C GLU A 100 22.96 -10.73 18.93
N PRO A 101 23.84 -11.64 18.49
CA PRO A 101 24.53 -11.47 17.24
C PRO A 101 23.51 -11.32 16.12
N LEU A 102 23.70 -10.27 15.30
CA LEU A 102 22.91 -10.03 14.10
C LEU A 102 22.76 -11.33 13.28
N PRO A 103 21.63 -11.51 12.57
CA PRO A 103 21.42 -12.66 11.71
C PRO A 103 22.65 -12.91 10.84
N LYS A 104 23.08 -14.17 10.67
CA LYS A 104 24.27 -14.46 9.84
C LYS A 104 24.02 -14.29 8.35
N GLU A 105 22.75 -14.35 7.96
CA GLU A 105 22.27 -14.22 6.59
C GLU A 105 21.16 -13.16 6.55
N PRO A 106 20.93 -12.47 5.42
CA PRO A 106 19.85 -11.50 5.29
C PRO A 106 18.46 -12.15 5.46
N ILE A 107 17.49 -11.38 5.98
CA ILE A 107 16.07 -11.74 5.90
C ILE A 107 15.58 -11.38 4.49
N VAL A 108 14.89 -12.29 3.82
CA VAL A 108 14.43 -12.14 2.43
C VAL A 108 12.92 -11.99 2.36
N LEU A 109 12.46 -10.81 1.96
CA LEU A 109 11.06 -10.53 1.69
C LEU A 109 10.80 -10.63 0.19
N ALA A 110 9.83 -11.42 -0.23
CA ALA A 110 9.46 -11.58 -1.64
C ALA A 110 8.07 -11.03 -1.94
N PHE A 111 7.91 -10.45 -3.13
CA PHE A 111 6.68 -9.80 -3.56
C PHE A 111 6.34 -10.14 -5.01
N ALA A 112 5.09 -10.53 -5.23
CA ALA A 112 4.50 -10.72 -6.54
C ALA A 112 3.29 -9.82 -6.73
N GLY A 113 2.89 -9.60 -7.98
CA GLY A 113 1.71 -8.80 -8.32
C GLY A 113 0.41 -9.62 -8.33
N ASP A 114 -0.45 -9.35 -9.32
CA ASP A 114 -1.85 -9.79 -9.32
C ASP A 114 -1.98 -11.31 -9.57
N VAL A 115 -2.74 -11.99 -8.70
CA VAL A 115 -3.21 -13.37 -8.88
C VAL A 115 -4.73 -13.40 -8.93
N ASN A 116 -5.27 -14.23 -9.84
CA ASN A 116 -6.70 -14.42 -9.98
C ASN A 116 -7.05 -15.91 -10.01
N LEU A 117 -7.80 -16.36 -9.00
CA LEU A 117 -8.26 -17.74 -8.85
C LEU A 117 -9.76 -17.90 -9.10
N ASP A 118 -10.38 -16.99 -9.85
CA ASP A 118 -11.77 -17.14 -10.29
C ASP A 118 -11.98 -18.50 -10.97
N GLU A 119 -13.10 -19.17 -10.65
CA GLU A 119 -13.38 -20.53 -11.14
C GLU A 119 -13.45 -20.62 -12.68
N ASP A 120 -13.86 -19.54 -13.36
CA ASP A 120 -13.94 -19.48 -14.82
C ASP A 120 -12.67 -18.88 -15.46
N SER A 121 -11.65 -18.59 -14.64
CA SER A 121 -10.38 -18.03 -15.11
C SER A 121 -9.54 -19.06 -15.87
N LYS A 122 -8.74 -18.56 -16.83
CA LYS A 122 -7.83 -19.41 -17.60
C LYS A 122 -6.72 -20.04 -16.73
N PRO A 123 -6.12 -19.34 -15.73
CA PRO A 123 -5.20 -19.96 -14.78
C PRO A 123 -5.78 -21.19 -14.07
N VAL A 124 -6.97 -21.07 -13.48
CA VAL A 124 -7.64 -22.19 -12.80
C VAL A 124 -7.98 -23.32 -13.78
N ALA A 125 -8.49 -23.00 -14.96
CA ALA A 125 -8.73 -24.00 -16.00
C ALA A 125 -7.45 -24.74 -16.43
N ARG A 126 -6.29 -24.08 -16.42
CA ARG A 126 -5.00 -24.74 -16.65
C ARG A 126 -4.61 -25.63 -15.49
N TYR A 127 -4.70 -25.13 -14.26
CA TYR A 127 -4.40 -25.89 -13.04
C TYR A 127 -5.14 -27.23 -13.02
N ASP A 128 -6.46 -27.19 -13.22
CA ASP A 128 -7.32 -28.38 -13.23
C ASP A 128 -6.99 -29.32 -14.39
N ARG A 129 -6.71 -28.77 -15.58
CA ARG A 129 -6.38 -29.57 -16.77
C ARG A 129 -5.03 -30.27 -16.67
N GLU A 130 -3.99 -29.55 -16.22
CA GLU A 130 -2.64 -30.10 -16.13
C GLU A 130 -2.52 -31.11 -14.99
N ASN A 131 -3.26 -30.91 -13.89
CA ASN A 131 -3.28 -31.79 -12.72
C ASN A 131 -1.87 -32.11 -12.19
N LYS A 132 -1.04 -31.05 -12.09
CA LYS A 132 0.35 -31.08 -11.61
C LYS A 132 0.56 -30.21 -10.37
N GLY A 133 -0.53 -29.82 -9.70
CA GLY A 133 -0.52 -28.72 -8.74
C GLY A 133 -0.04 -27.42 -9.38
N ILE A 134 0.54 -26.53 -8.57
CA ILE A 134 1.01 -25.22 -9.02
C ILE A 134 2.10 -25.31 -10.10
N LEU A 135 2.87 -26.39 -10.15
CA LEU A 135 3.90 -26.63 -11.17
C LEU A 135 3.30 -26.79 -12.59
N GLY A 136 1.99 -26.99 -12.68
CA GLY A 136 1.27 -26.86 -13.94
C GLY A 136 1.25 -25.41 -14.45
N GLY A 137 1.19 -24.42 -13.57
CA GLY A 137 1.00 -22.99 -13.88
C GLY A 137 2.21 -22.09 -13.63
N ILE A 138 3.13 -22.48 -12.74
CA ILE A 138 4.33 -21.71 -12.38
C ILE A 138 5.55 -22.63 -12.45
N SER A 139 6.68 -22.11 -12.94
CA SER A 139 7.91 -22.88 -13.04
C SER A 139 8.52 -23.23 -11.68
N GLN A 140 9.19 -24.38 -11.60
CA GLN A 140 9.77 -24.90 -10.35
C GLN A 140 10.76 -23.93 -9.70
N ASP A 141 11.61 -23.29 -10.49
CA ASP A 141 12.58 -22.31 -10.01
C ASP A 141 11.94 -21.11 -9.31
N LEU A 142 10.80 -20.61 -9.83
CA LEU A 142 10.06 -19.55 -9.14
C LEU A 142 9.41 -20.06 -7.85
N VAL A 143 8.81 -21.24 -7.87
CA VAL A 143 8.21 -21.85 -6.66
C VAL A 143 9.28 -22.06 -5.59
N ASP A 144 10.46 -22.54 -5.97
CA ASP A 144 11.59 -22.72 -5.06
C ASP A 144 12.06 -21.39 -4.47
N VAL A 145 12.14 -20.32 -5.27
CA VAL A 145 12.52 -18.98 -4.77
C VAL A 145 11.47 -18.43 -3.81
N MET A 146 10.18 -18.57 -4.12
CA MET A 146 9.09 -18.09 -3.24
C MET A 146 9.09 -18.84 -1.90
N ASN A 147 9.27 -20.17 -1.92
CA ASN A 147 9.32 -20.99 -0.71
C ASN A 147 10.62 -20.83 0.10
N GLN A 148 11.66 -20.19 -0.48
CA GLN A 148 12.90 -19.87 0.23
C GLN A 148 12.91 -18.46 0.83
N ALA A 149 11.94 -17.60 0.46
CA ALA A 149 11.78 -16.32 1.12
C ALA A 149 11.30 -16.54 2.56
N ASP A 150 11.69 -15.66 3.48
CA ASP A 150 11.19 -15.72 4.85
C ASP A 150 9.73 -15.25 4.94
N ILE A 151 9.33 -14.33 4.05
CA ILE A 151 7.95 -13.87 3.90
C ILE A 151 7.67 -13.62 2.42
N PHE A 152 6.64 -14.26 1.86
CA PHE A 152 6.16 -14.04 0.51
C PHE A 152 4.76 -13.43 0.49
N MET A 153 4.66 -12.26 -0.15
CA MET A 153 3.42 -11.49 -0.30
C MET A 153 2.95 -11.36 -1.75
N LEU A 154 1.64 -11.41 -1.99
CA LEU A 154 1.04 -11.10 -3.29
C LEU A 154 -0.31 -10.36 -3.21
N ASN A 155 -0.80 -9.88 -4.37
CA ASN A 155 -2.13 -9.28 -4.50
C ASN A 155 -3.19 -10.36 -4.79
N ASN A 156 -4.15 -10.53 -3.88
CA ASN A 156 -5.28 -11.45 -4.03
C ASN A 156 -6.46 -10.69 -4.66
N GLU A 157 -6.67 -10.85 -5.96
CA GLU A 157 -7.65 -10.05 -6.73
C GLU A 157 -8.97 -10.79 -7.01
N PHE A 158 -9.57 -11.37 -5.97
CA PHE A 158 -10.83 -12.13 -6.05
C PHE A 158 -11.38 -12.40 -4.64
N ALA A 159 -12.63 -12.86 -4.55
CA ALA A 159 -13.21 -13.33 -3.29
C ALA A 159 -13.23 -14.87 -3.22
N TYR A 160 -13.01 -15.45 -2.03
CA TYR A 160 -13.31 -16.86 -1.77
C TYR A 160 -14.73 -17.00 -1.24
N SER A 161 -15.64 -17.60 -2.01
CA SER A 161 -16.99 -17.89 -1.52
C SER A 161 -17.76 -18.82 -2.45
N THR A 162 -18.78 -19.48 -1.90
CA THR A 162 -19.87 -20.09 -2.70
C THR A 162 -21.21 -19.37 -2.48
N ARG A 163 -21.19 -18.29 -1.71
CA ARG A 163 -22.32 -17.42 -1.32
C ARG A 163 -22.15 -16.05 -1.97
N GLY A 164 -22.96 -15.08 -1.54
CA GLY A 164 -22.97 -13.73 -2.09
C GLY A 164 -23.66 -13.62 -3.44
N SER A 165 -23.89 -12.38 -3.88
CA SER A 165 -24.51 -12.05 -5.16
C SER A 165 -23.57 -11.19 -5.98
N GLU A 166 -23.36 -11.61 -7.23
CA GLU A 166 -22.55 -10.87 -8.22
C GLU A 166 -23.06 -9.44 -8.39
N ILE A 167 -22.11 -8.48 -8.38
CA ILE A 167 -22.38 -7.08 -8.72
C ILE A 167 -22.46 -6.93 -10.25
N LYS A 168 -23.68 -7.00 -10.78
CA LYS A 168 -23.98 -7.07 -12.22
C LYS A 168 -23.55 -5.84 -13.02
N GLU A 169 -23.33 -4.73 -12.35
CA GLU A 169 -22.89 -3.47 -12.94
C GLU A 169 -21.39 -3.46 -13.24
N LYS A 170 -20.60 -4.40 -12.68
CA LYS A 170 -19.18 -4.54 -12.99
C LYS A 170 -18.98 -5.29 -14.31
N SER A 171 -17.97 -4.86 -15.06
CA SER A 171 -17.52 -5.55 -16.27
C SER A 171 -16.88 -6.90 -15.97
N TYR A 172 -16.28 -7.03 -14.79
CA TYR A 172 -15.57 -8.21 -14.32
C TYR A 172 -15.82 -8.39 -12.83
N THR A 173 -16.16 -9.62 -12.46
CA THR A 173 -16.28 -10.08 -11.08
C THR A 173 -15.51 -11.37 -10.92
N PHE A 174 -14.77 -11.54 -9.83
CA PHE A 174 -13.92 -12.71 -9.61
C PHE A 174 -14.26 -13.42 -8.31
N ARG A 175 -14.56 -14.73 -8.41
CA ARG A 175 -14.82 -15.59 -7.25
C ARG A 175 -14.22 -16.96 -7.41
N ALA A 176 -13.40 -17.31 -6.42
CA ALA A 176 -12.83 -18.63 -6.24
C ALA A 176 -13.71 -19.47 -5.30
N ASN A 177 -13.77 -20.78 -5.54
CA ASN A 177 -14.23 -21.69 -4.49
C ASN A 177 -13.25 -21.60 -3.30
N PRO A 178 -13.71 -21.58 -2.04
CA PRO A 178 -12.81 -21.56 -0.86
C PRO A 178 -11.70 -22.61 -0.89
N LYS A 179 -11.95 -23.79 -1.48
CA LYS A 179 -10.93 -24.84 -1.64
C LYS A 179 -9.73 -24.43 -2.50
N ARG A 180 -9.85 -23.39 -3.34
CA ARG A 180 -8.73 -22.87 -4.15
C ARG A 180 -7.66 -22.18 -3.31
N VAL A 181 -7.90 -21.93 -2.01
CA VAL A 181 -6.86 -21.43 -1.10
C VAL A 181 -5.64 -22.34 -1.03
N ASP A 182 -5.81 -23.65 -1.28
CA ASP A 182 -4.70 -24.60 -1.36
C ASP A 182 -3.69 -24.22 -2.46
N ILE A 183 -4.12 -23.52 -3.51
CA ILE A 183 -3.20 -23.02 -4.55
C ILE A 183 -2.24 -21.98 -3.96
N LEU A 184 -2.68 -21.10 -3.06
CA LEU A 184 -1.79 -20.13 -2.41
C LEU A 184 -0.77 -20.83 -1.51
N LYS A 185 -1.18 -21.91 -0.82
CA LYS A 185 -0.26 -22.75 -0.04
C LYS A 185 0.77 -23.46 -0.92
N GLU A 186 0.36 -23.96 -2.08
CA GLU A 186 1.28 -24.59 -3.04
C GLU A 186 2.28 -23.58 -3.63
N ILE A 187 1.87 -22.32 -3.80
CA ILE A 187 2.77 -21.23 -4.19
C ILE A 187 3.77 -20.90 -3.06
N GLY A 188 3.36 -21.05 -1.80
CA GLY A 188 4.14 -20.70 -0.61
C GLY A 188 3.87 -19.29 -0.10
N VAL A 189 2.61 -18.82 -0.18
CA VAL A 189 2.19 -17.47 0.25
C VAL A 189 1.97 -17.41 1.75
N ASP A 190 2.57 -16.42 2.40
CA ASP A 190 2.37 -16.14 3.83
C ASP A 190 1.32 -15.05 4.06
N ILE A 191 1.31 -14.02 3.22
CA ILE A 191 0.43 -12.85 3.36
C ILE A 191 -0.13 -12.36 2.03
N VAL A 192 -1.38 -11.91 2.03
CA VAL A 192 -2.01 -11.29 0.85
C VAL A 192 -2.55 -9.89 1.12
N SER A 193 -2.54 -9.04 0.09
CA SER A 193 -3.38 -7.84 0.09
C SER A 193 -4.79 -8.17 -0.37
N LEU A 194 -5.79 -7.73 0.41
CA LEU A 194 -7.21 -7.74 0.04
C LEU A 194 -7.75 -6.35 -0.34
N ALA A 195 -6.95 -5.30 -0.19
CA ALA A 195 -7.34 -3.95 -0.62
C ALA A 195 -7.35 -3.88 -2.16
N ASN A 196 -8.52 -4.12 -2.76
CA ASN A 196 -8.66 -4.29 -4.20
C ASN A 196 -10.08 -3.94 -4.68
N ASN A 197 -10.23 -3.38 -5.89
CA ASN A 197 -11.55 -3.16 -6.48
C ASN A 197 -12.36 -4.44 -6.76
N HIS A 198 -11.84 -5.64 -6.45
CA HIS A 198 -12.52 -6.94 -6.58
C HIS A 198 -12.91 -7.59 -5.24
N ALA A 199 -12.56 -7.01 -4.09
CA ALA A 199 -12.82 -7.61 -2.77
C ALA A 199 -14.31 -7.86 -2.46
N LEU A 200 -15.21 -7.07 -3.05
CA LEU A 200 -16.66 -7.12 -2.80
C LEU A 200 -17.47 -7.44 -4.06
N ASP A 201 -16.86 -8.12 -5.04
CA ASP A 201 -17.52 -8.54 -6.29
C ASP A 201 -18.78 -9.39 -6.09
N PHE A 202 -18.86 -10.08 -4.95
CA PHE A 202 -20.01 -10.87 -4.53
C PHE A 202 -20.61 -10.38 -3.20
N GLY A 203 -20.32 -9.13 -2.82
CA GLY A 203 -20.80 -8.47 -1.62
C GLY A 203 -20.10 -8.92 -0.32
N GLN A 204 -20.56 -8.33 0.79
CA GLN A 204 -19.92 -8.51 2.12
C GLN A 204 -19.93 -9.95 2.61
N GLU A 205 -20.94 -10.76 2.26
CA GLU A 205 -20.95 -12.19 2.62
C GLU A 205 -19.75 -12.93 2.03
N ALA A 206 -19.38 -12.65 0.78
CA ALA A 206 -18.23 -13.26 0.13
C ALA A 206 -16.90 -12.72 0.68
N LEU A 207 -16.87 -11.45 1.09
CA LEU A 207 -15.70 -10.87 1.76
C LEU A 207 -15.47 -11.54 3.14
N LEU A 208 -16.53 -11.77 3.92
CA LEU A 208 -16.42 -12.48 5.20
C LEU A 208 -16.00 -13.94 5.03
N ASP A 209 -16.50 -14.62 3.99
CA ASP A 209 -16.03 -15.95 3.62
C ASP A 209 -14.55 -15.94 3.20
N THR A 210 -14.08 -14.85 2.56
CA THR A 210 -12.68 -14.65 2.18
C THR A 210 -11.79 -14.57 3.41
N PHE A 211 -12.16 -13.77 4.42
CA PHE A 211 -11.43 -13.72 5.69
C PHE A 211 -11.37 -15.10 6.35
N THR A 212 -12.51 -15.77 6.48
CA THR A 212 -12.59 -17.11 7.09
C THR A 212 -11.71 -18.12 6.35
N THR A 213 -11.73 -18.09 5.01
CA THR A 213 -10.94 -19.01 4.18
C THR A 213 -9.44 -18.82 4.37
N LEU A 214 -8.99 -17.56 4.48
CA LEU A 214 -7.58 -17.22 4.69
C LEU A 214 -7.14 -17.54 6.12
N ASP A 215 -7.96 -17.20 7.12
CA ASP A 215 -7.72 -17.52 8.53
C ASP A 215 -7.59 -19.04 8.74
N GLU A 216 -8.50 -19.84 8.16
CA GLU A 216 -8.45 -21.32 8.22
C GLU A 216 -7.26 -21.93 7.45
N ALA A 217 -6.70 -21.19 6.49
CA ALA A 217 -5.54 -21.58 5.72
C ALA A 217 -4.21 -21.13 6.36
N GLU A 218 -4.27 -20.37 7.47
CA GLU A 218 -3.10 -19.74 8.12
C GLU A 218 -2.34 -18.81 7.16
N ILE A 219 -3.08 -18.09 6.31
CA ILE A 219 -2.54 -17.06 5.40
C ILE A 219 -3.01 -15.70 5.91
N ASP A 220 -2.08 -14.84 6.29
CA ASP A 220 -2.41 -13.51 6.79
C ASP A 220 -2.93 -12.60 5.68
N TYR A 221 -3.66 -11.57 6.06
CA TYR A 221 -4.12 -10.55 5.12
C TYR A 221 -4.16 -9.14 5.70
N VAL A 222 -3.97 -8.17 4.80
CA VAL A 222 -4.00 -6.73 5.09
C VAL A 222 -4.90 -5.98 4.11
N GLY A 223 -5.35 -4.79 4.53
CA GLY A 223 -6.07 -3.85 3.67
C GLY A 223 -7.59 -4.07 3.57
N ALA A 224 -8.12 -5.08 4.25
CA ALA A 224 -9.55 -5.30 4.43
C ALA A 224 -9.83 -5.92 5.79
N GLY A 225 -11.06 -5.74 6.30
CA GLY A 225 -11.44 -6.23 7.61
C GLY A 225 -12.95 -6.27 7.82
N ILE A 226 -13.36 -6.88 8.93
CA ILE A 226 -14.76 -6.93 9.38
C ILE A 226 -15.30 -5.54 9.79
N ASP A 227 -14.38 -4.62 10.08
CA ASP A 227 -14.58 -3.22 10.40
C ASP A 227 -13.33 -2.41 10.00
N MET A 228 -13.37 -1.09 10.20
CA MET A 228 -12.26 -0.21 9.85
C MET A 228 -11.01 -0.44 10.70
N ASP A 229 -11.16 -0.83 11.96
CA ASP A 229 -10.01 -1.08 12.84
C ASP A 229 -9.21 -2.30 12.37
N ARG A 230 -9.88 -3.40 11.98
CA ARG A 230 -9.19 -4.54 11.36
C ARG A 230 -8.65 -4.21 9.98
N ALA A 231 -9.38 -3.45 9.17
CA ALA A 231 -8.98 -3.11 7.80
C ALA A 231 -7.70 -2.26 7.74
N LYS A 232 -7.53 -1.35 8.71
CA LYS A 232 -6.38 -0.43 8.79
C LYS A 232 -5.19 -1.01 9.57
N ALA A 233 -5.39 -2.08 10.35
CA ALA A 233 -4.38 -2.64 11.23
C ALA A 233 -3.19 -3.24 10.44
N PRO A 234 -1.94 -2.96 10.86
CA PRO A 234 -0.78 -3.67 10.34
C PRO A 234 -0.74 -5.14 10.77
N ILE A 235 -0.12 -5.98 9.95
CA ILE A 235 0.32 -7.34 10.34
C ILE A 235 1.82 -7.30 10.60
N TYR A 236 2.27 -7.98 11.64
CA TYR A 236 3.67 -7.99 12.08
C TYR A 236 4.25 -9.40 12.06
N TYR A 237 5.42 -9.56 11.46
CA TYR A 237 6.25 -10.76 11.55
C TYR A 237 7.54 -10.42 12.30
N THR A 238 7.99 -11.29 13.19
CA THR A 238 9.29 -11.14 13.86
C THR A 238 10.18 -12.30 13.51
N ILE A 239 11.33 -12.01 12.88
CA ILE A 239 12.32 -12.99 12.46
C ILE A 239 13.65 -12.63 13.13
N GLY A 240 14.10 -13.48 14.05
CA GLY A 240 15.18 -13.11 14.97
C GLY A 240 14.76 -11.91 15.81
N ASN A 241 15.52 -10.82 15.72
CA ASN A 241 15.25 -9.56 16.43
C ASN A 241 14.67 -8.46 15.53
N THR A 242 14.31 -8.79 14.28
CA THR A 242 13.76 -7.84 13.33
C THR A 242 12.26 -8.04 13.21
N THR A 243 11.48 -7.02 13.55
CA THR A 243 10.03 -6.97 13.30
C THR A 243 9.75 -6.26 11.98
N ILE A 244 9.01 -6.92 11.09
CA ILE A 244 8.55 -6.39 9.81
C ILE A 244 7.03 -6.18 9.89
N ALA A 245 6.57 -4.98 9.56
CA ALA A 245 5.16 -4.65 9.48
C ALA A 245 4.68 -4.55 8.02
N TYR A 246 3.46 -5.01 7.77
CA TYR A 246 2.79 -4.95 6.49
C TYR A 246 1.49 -4.16 6.63
N VAL A 247 1.29 -3.19 5.74
CA VAL A 247 0.04 -2.44 5.61
C VAL A 247 -0.36 -2.39 4.14
N ALA A 248 -1.66 -2.39 3.87
CA ALA A 248 -2.16 -2.28 2.50
C ALA A 248 -3.38 -1.36 2.39
N ALA A 249 -3.54 -0.74 1.22
CA ALA A 249 -4.69 0.09 0.89
C ALA A 249 -4.92 0.14 -0.62
N SER A 250 -6.13 0.57 -1.00
CA SER A 250 -6.50 0.73 -2.40
C SER A 250 -6.82 2.18 -2.77
N HIS A 251 -6.26 2.65 -3.87
CA HIS A 251 -6.72 3.85 -4.57
C HIS A 251 -7.72 3.49 -5.69
N VAL A 252 -8.11 2.21 -5.82
CA VAL A 252 -9.10 1.74 -6.78
C VAL A 252 -10.20 1.04 -6.00
N ILE A 253 -11.25 1.77 -5.69
CA ILE A 253 -12.42 1.27 -4.96
C ILE A 253 -13.65 1.56 -5.81
N TYR A 254 -14.46 0.52 -6.05
CA TYR A 254 -15.57 0.58 -7.00
C TYR A 254 -16.72 1.48 -6.52
N ALA A 255 -17.07 1.42 -5.23
CA ALA A 255 -18.17 2.19 -4.65
C ALA A 255 -17.86 2.65 -3.21
N MET A 256 -18.51 3.73 -2.77
CA MET A 256 -18.25 4.34 -1.46
C MET A 256 -18.64 3.44 -0.27
N ASP A 257 -19.60 2.54 -0.46
CA ASP A 257 -20.02 1.56 0.54
C ASP A 257 -19.13 0.31 0.57
N TRP A 258 -18.01 0.29 -0.18
CA TRP A 258 -17.01 -0.77 -0.14
C TRP A 258 -15.86 -0.48 0.84
N TYR A 259 -15.83 0.73 1.37
CA TYR A 259 -14.96 1.07 2.47
C TYR A 259 -15.46 0.37 3.74
N ALA A 260 -14.52 -0.10 4.56
CA ALA A 260 -14.85 -0.53 5.90
C ALA A 260 -15.39 0.66 6.71
N THR A 261 -16.22 0.36 7.71
CA THR A 261 -16.63 1.34 8.74
C THR A 261 -16.58 0.63 10.09
N ASP A 262 -16.86 1.35 11.18
CA ASP A 262 -16.92 0.76 12.54
C ASP A 262 -17.94 -0.39 12.65
N THR A 263 -18.89 -0.50 11.72
CA THR A 263 -19.96 -1.51 11.75
C THR A 263 -20.12 -2.26 10.42
N GLN A 264 -19.18 -2.12 9.49
CA GLN A 264 -19.31 -2.70 8.16
C GLN A 264 -17.99 -3.26 7.64
N PRO A 265 -17.97 -4.50 7.15
CA PRO A 265 -16.81 -5.06 6.48
C PRO A 265 -16.49 -4.31 5.19
N GLY A 266 -15.21 -4.20 4.87
CA GLY A 266 -14.76 -3.58 3.64
C GLY A 266 -13.26 -3.37 3.64
N MET A 267 -12.81 -2.48 2.77
CA MET A 267 -11.40 -2.17 2.62
C MET A 267 -11.04 -0.81 3.20
N ILE A 268 -9.76 -0.63 3.49
CA ILE A 268 -9.18 0.71 3.63
C ILE A 268 -8.77 1.22 2.24
N GLY A 269 -9.04 2.51 1.99
CA GLY A 269 -8.59 3.18 0.79
C GLY A 269 -7.63 4.32 1.07
N THR A 270 -7.07 4.88 -0.01
CA THR A 270 -6.04 5.92 0.06
C THR A 270 -6.23 7.05 -0.96
N TYR A 271 -7.48 7.28 -1.39
CA TYR A 271 -7.83 8.51 -2.14
C TYR A 271 -7.53 9.76 -1.31
N ASP A 272 -7.94 9.75 -0.05
CA ASP A 272 -7.38 10.58 1.01
C ASP A 272 -6.43 9.69 1.82
N PRO A 273 -5.11 9.96 1.82
CA PRO A 273 -4.14 9.10 2.47
C PRO A 273 -4.12 9.27 3.99
N THR A 274 -4.85 10.21 4.57
CA THR A 274 -4.72 10.57 6.00
C THR A 274 -4.86 9.37 6.93
N LEU A 275 -5.89 8.54 6.73
CA LEU A 275 -6.10 7.35 7.56
C LEU A 275 -5.01 6.31 7.35
N PHE A 276 -4.63 6.06 6.09
CA PHE A 276 -3.60 5.07 5.77
C PHE A 276 -2.20 5.50 6.22
N VAL A 277 -1.90 6.80 6.18
CA VAL A 277 -0.68 7.39 6.76
C VAL A 277 -0.63 7.19 8.27
N ALA A 278 -1.77 7.22 8.97
CA ALA A 278 -1.81 6.87 10.39
C ALA A 278 -1.45 5.40 10.63
N SER A 279 -1.95 4.47 9.80
CA SER A 279 -1.55 3.05 9.85
C SER A 279 -0.05 2.85 9.59
N ILE A 280 0.54 3.58 8.65
CA ILE A 280 1.98 3.50 8.36
C ILE A 280 2.80 4.00 9.57
N LYS A 281 2.35 5.06 10.23
CA LYS A 281 3.01 5.58 11.44
C LYS A 281 2.91 4.60 12.60
N GLU A 282 1.73 4.04 12.84
CA GLU A 282 1.52 2.99 13.83
C GLU A 282 2.44 1.78 13.56
N ALA A 283 2.50 1.33 12.31
CA ALA A 283 3.43 0.27 11.90
C ALA A 283 4.88 0.63 12.23
N LYS A 284 5.33 1.85 11.89
CA LYS A 284 6.70 2.29 12.14
C LYS A 284 7.05 2.41 13.63
N GLU A 285 6.10 2.78 14.47
CA GLU A 285 6.30 2.85 15.92
C GLU A 285 6.51 1.46 16.55
N ASN A 286 6.07 0.39 15.87
CA ASN A 286 6.06 -0.97 16.40
C ASN A 286 6.88 -1.97 15.57
N SER A 287 7.69 -1.51 14.61
CA SER A 287 8.51 -2.38 13.76
C SER A 287 9.81 -1.73 13.28
N ASP A 288 10.77 -2.56 12.89
CA ASP A 288 12.06 -2.13 12.34
C ASP A 288 11.93 -1.78 10.86
N PHE A 289 11.12 -2.55 10.12
CA PHE A 289 10.87 -2.38 8.69
C PHE A 289 9.38 -2.31 8.39
N VAL A 290 8.95 -1.35 7.56
CA VAL A 290 7.54 -1.19 7.16
C VAL A 290 7.37 -1.38 5.66
N VAL A 291 6.56 -2.35 5.27
CA VAL A 291 6.13 -2.59 3.89
C VAL A 291 4.73 -2.01 3.66
N VAL A 292 4.61 -1.14 2.66
CA VAL A 292 3.34 -0.70 2.11
C VAL A 292 3.06 -1.47 0.83
N TYR A 293 1.93 -2.17 0.76
CA TYR A 293 1.45 -2.83 -0.45
C TYR A 293 0.17 -2.16 -0.95
N VAL A 294 0.17 -1.59 -2.15
CA VAL A 294 -0.87 -0.64 -2.57
C VAL A 294 -1.44 -0.94 -3.95
N HIS A 295 -2.77 -0.93 -4.04
CA HIS A 295 -3.51 -1.23 -5.26
C HIS A 295 -3.95 0.08 -5.94
N TRP A 296 -3.32 0.46 -7.05
CA TRP A 296 -3.40 1.83 -7.58
C TRP A 296 -3.05 2.00 -9.05
N GLY A 297 -3.17 3.23 -9.56
CA GLY A 297 -2.72 3.56 -10.89
C GLY A 297 -3.79 3.34 -11.95
N LYS A 298 -3.34 3.26 -13.20
CA LYS A 298 -4.21 3.11 -14.36
C LYS A 298 -3.87 1.81 -15.08
N GLU A 299 -4.90 1.00 -15.31
CA GLU A 299 -4.76 -0.24 -16.07
C GLU A 299 -4.00 -0.05 -17.38
N ARG A 300 -3.03 -0.94 -17.61
CA ARG A 300 -2.26 -1.12 -18.85
C ARG A 300 -1.43 0.09 -19.24
N VAL A 301 -0.97 0.87 -18.27
CA VAL A 301 -0.06 2.00 -18.48
C VAL A 301 1.23 1.74 -17.69
N HIS A 302 2.36 1.65 -18.39
CA HIS A 302 3.69 1.44 -17.78
C HIS A 302 4.22 2.66 -17.02
N GLU A 303 3.81 3.86 -17.42
CA GLU A 303 4.17 5.10 -16.73
C GLU A 303 3.24 5.31 -15.52
N PRO A 304 3.76 5.36 -14.28
CA PRO A 304 2.94 5.67 -13.11
C PRO A 304 2.39 7.09 -13.20
N VAL A 305 1.10 7.24 -12.90
CA VAL A 305 0.46 8.56 -12.90
C VAL A 305 0.92 9.39 -11.70
N GLU A 306 0.77 10.71 -11.79
CA GLU A 306 1.36 11.65 -10.83
C GLU A 306 0.95 11.40 -9.37
N TYR A 307 -0.31 11.01 -9.12
CA TYR A 307 -0.74 10.70 -7.76
C TYR A 307 -0.05 9.45 -7.19
N GLN A 308 0.30 8.45 -8.02
CA GLN A 308 1.04 7.27 -7.53
C GLN A 308 2.40 7.70 -6.99
N LYS A 309 3.12 8.53 -7.76
CA LYS A 309 4.44 9.05 -7.37
C LYS A 309 4.39 9.90 -6.11
N ASN A 310 3.37 10.76 -5.99
CA ASN A 310 3.18 11.60 -4.80
C ASN A 310 2.81 10.77 -3.56
N LEU A 311 1.87 9.83 -3.69
CA LEU A 311 1.48 8.96 -2.59
C LEU A 311 2.62 8.06 -2.12
N ALA A 312 3.40 7.48 -3.04
CA ALA A 312 4.57 6.67 -2.70
C ALA A 312 5.54 7.44 -1.80
N LYS A 313 5.83 8.70 -2.14
CA LYS A 313 6.73 9.57 -1.35
C LYS A 313 6.12 9.94 0.00
N ILE A 314 4.81 10.22 0.04
CA ILE A 314 4.07 10.45 1.31
C ILE A 314 4.18 9.23 2.23
N TYR A 315 4.11 8.01 1.68
CA TYR A 315 4.20 6.79 2.49
C TYR A 315 5.61 6.58 3.05
N ILE A 316 6.65 6.76 2.24
CA ILE A 316 8.04 6.73 2.72
C ILE A 316 8.27 7.81 3.79
N ASP A 317 7.77 9.03 3.57
CA ASP A 317 7.86 10.13 4.55
C ASP A 317 7.09 9.85 5.85
N ALA A 318 6.07 9.01 5.80
CA ALA A 318 5.30 8.59 6.97
C ALA A 318 5.95 7.45 7.77
N GLY A 319 6.97 6.77 7.22
CA GLY A 319 7.69 5.69 7.90
C GLY A 319 7.77 4.39 7.12
N ALA A 320 7.24 4.31 5.90
CA ALA A 320 7.42 3.13 5.05
C ALA A 320 8.88 2.98 4.63
N ASP A 321 9.38 1.75 4.64
CA ASP A 321 10.72 1.39 4.19
C ASP A 321 10.69 0.76 2.78
N ALA A 322 9.53 0.27 2.33
CA ALA A 322 9.28 -0.15 0.95
C ALA A 322 7.83 0.12 0.53
N VAL A 323 7.62 0.50 -0.73
CA VAL A 323 6.29 0.67 -1.33
C VAL A 323 6.16 -0.22 -2.56
N ILE A 324 5.27 -1.20 -2.50
CA ILE A 324 5.04 -2.20 -3.54
C ILE A 324 3.65 -2.01 -4.14
N GLY A 325 3.58 -1.74 -5.43
CA GLY A 325 2.34 -1.48 -6.15
C GLY A 325 1.82 -2.70 -6.92
N CYS A 326 0.51 -2.70 -7.15
CA CYS A 326 -0.23 -3.64 -7.99
C CYS A 326 -1.45 -2.92 -8.62
N HIS A 327 -2.28 -3.60 -9.42
CA HIS A 327 -3.45 -3.10 -10.21
C HIS A 327 -3.22 -2.80 -11.71
N PRO A 328 -2.15 -2.12 -12.16
CA PRO A 328 -2.03 -1.76 -13.58
C PRO A 328 -2.00 -2.95 -14.54
N HIS A 329 -1.87 -4.19 -14.05
CA HIS A 329 -1.80 -5.43 -14.82
C HIS A 329 -0.61 -5.48 -15.79
N VAL A 330 0.35 -4.58 -15.61
CA VAL A 330 1.63 -4.46 -16.33
C VAL A 330 2.70 -4.00 -15.36
N MET A 331 3.96 -4.28 -15.67
CA MET A 331 5.10 -3.73 -14.93
C MET A 331 5.07 -2.20 -14.97
N GLN A 332 5.30 -1.53 -13.85
CA GLN A 332 5.68 -0.12 -13.81
C GLN A 332 7.08 -0.03 -13.20
N GLY A 333 7.75 1.10 -13.42
CA GLY A 333 9.14 1.27 -13.02
C GLY A 333 9.41 1.17 -11.52
N ILE A 334 10.70 1.12 -11.19
CA ILE A 334 11.23 1.22 -9.83
C ILE A 334 11.86 2.61 -9.63
N GLU A 335 11.71 3.17 -8.44
CA GLU A 335 12.36 4.39 -7.98
C GLU A 335 12.97 4.12 -6.60
N PHE A 336 14.13 4.71 -6.32
CA PHE A 336 14.59 4.87 -4.95
C PHE A 336 14.27 6.28 -4.48
N TYR A 337 13.64 6.41 -3.31
CA TYR A 337 13.39 7.68 -2.66
C TYR A 337 13.91 7.62 -1.24
N LYS A 338 14.88 8.48 -0.91
CA LYS A 338 15.61 8.46 0.38
C LYS A 338 16.24 7.09 0.69
N GLY A 339 16.76 6.42 -0.34
CA GLY A 339 17.35 5.08 -0.25
C GLY A 339 16.34 3.95 -0.01
N LYS A 340 15.03 4.22 -0.13
CA LYS A 340 13.95 3.25 0.06
C LYS A 340 13.31 2.89 -1.27
N THR A 341 12.94 1.63 -1.43
CA THR A 341 12.44 1.07 -2.68
C THR A 341 10.97 1.42 -2.91
N ILE A 342 10.66 1.92 -4.10
CA ILE A 342 9.30 2.08 -4.62
C ILE A 342 9.21 1.27 -5.92
N ALA A 343 8.43 0.18 -5.92
CA ALA A 343 8.08 -0.56 -7.12
C ALA A 343 6.63 -0.23 -7.49
N TYR A 344 6.40 0.53 -8.55
CA TYR A 344 5.06 1.08 -8.83
C TYR A 344 4.02 0.03 -9.25
N SER A 345 4.46 -1.07 -9.87
CA SER A 345 3.62 -2.24 -10.18
C SER A 345 4.48 -3.44 -10.57
N LEU A 346 4.17 -4.61 -9.99
CA LEU A 346 4.78 -5.89 -10.35
C LEU A 346 4.00 -6.67 -11.44
N GLY A 347 2.94 -6.07 -11.98
CA GLY A 347 2.13 -6.64 -13.06
C GLY A 347 1.33 -7.87 -12.65
N ASN A 348 0.88 -8.65 -13.63
CA ASN A 348 0.17 -9.90 -13.38
C ASN A 348 1.16 -11.00 -13.06
N TYR A 349 1.04 -11.63 -11.89
CA TYR A 349 1.86 -12.80 -11.58
C TYR A 349 1.25 -14.08 -12.13
N TRP A 350 -0.04 -14.33 -11.87
CA TRP A 350 -0.78 -15.47 -12.45
C TRP A 350 -2.27 -15.15 -12.56
N PHE A 351 -2.64 -14.48 -13.65
CA PHE A 351 -3.95 -13.81 -13.78
C PHE A 351 -4.71 -14.16 -15.07
N ASN A 352 -4.04 -14.16 -16.22
CA ASN A 352 -4.66 -14.40 -17.51
C ASN A 352 -3.70 -15.11 -18.49
N ALA A 353 -4.11 -15.24 -19.76
CA ALA A 353 -3.34 -15.95 -20.79
C ALA A 353 -2.46 -15.04 -21.66
N SER A 354 -2.42 -13.73 -21.38
CA SER A 354 -1.66 -12.79 -22.20
C SER A 354 -0.17 -12.99 -21.97
N LYS A 355 0.61 -13.04 -23.06
CA LYS A 355 2.05 -12.94 -22.96
C LYS A 355 2.44 -11.55 -22.47
N ARG A 356 3.01 -11.43 -21.27
CA ARG A 356 3.36 -10.16 -20.62
C ARG A 356 4.50 -10.33 -19.62
N GLU A 357 5.33 -9.30 -19.52
CA GLU A 357 6.32 -9.12 -18.48
C GLU A 357 5.65 -9.07 -17.10
N SER A 358 6.32 -9.67 -16.12
CA SER A 358 5.95 -9.73 -14.72
C SER A 358 7.22 -9.70 -13.88
N GLY A 359 7.10 -9.51 -12.56
CA GLY A 359 8.24 -9.45 -11.66
C GLY A 359 8.02 -10.26 -10.39
N LEU A 360 9.10 -10.88 -9.91
CA LEU A 360 9.22 -11.30 -8.50
C LEU A 360 10.27 -10.40 -7.86
N LEU A 361 9.83 -9.44 -7.04
CA LEU A 361 10.71 -8.51 -6.35
C LEU A 361 11.14 -9.15 -5.03
N LYS A 362 12.42 -9.01 -4.69
CA LYS A 362 12.96 -9.38 -3.39
C LYS A 362 13.61 -8.17 -2.74
N ILE A 363 13.38 -8.01 -1.45
CA ILE A 363 14.08 -7.06 -0.59
C ILE A 363 14.83 -7.87 0.46
N TYR A 364 16.14 -7.64 0.51
CA TYR A 364 17.04 -8.24 1.48
C TYR A 364 17.21 -7.25 2.63
N LEU A 365 16.93 -7.67 3.85
CA LEU A 365 17.28 -6.92 5.06
C LEU A 365 18.60 -7.48 5.57
N ASN A 366 19.68 -6.75 5.29
CA ASN A 366 21.03 -7.22 5.59
C ASN A 366 21.34 -7.09 7.09
N PRO A 367 22.22 -7.94 7.63
CA PRO A 367 22.62 -7.88 9.03
C PRO A 367 23.21 -6.53 9.44
N ASP A 368 23.85 -5.80 8.51
CA ASP A 368 24.42 -4.47 8.77
C ASP A 368 23.38 -3.32 8.76
N GLY A 369 22.09 -3.65 8.63
CA GLY A 369 20.99 -2.70 8.59
C GLY A 369 20.76 -2.07 7.21
N THR A 370 21.55 -2.42 6.19
CA THR A 370 21.30 -2.00 4.81
C THR A 370 20.21 -2.86 4.15
N THR A 371 19.71 -2.40 3.01
CA THR A 371 18.75 -3.17 2.22
C THR A 371 19.15 -3.25 0.77
N ASP A 372 19.10 -4.46 0.20
CA ASP A 372 19.27 -4.67 -1.24
C ASP A 372 17.93 -4.98 -1.89
N THR A 373 17.74 -4.50 -3.11
CA THR A 373 16.56 -4.79 -3.93
C THR A 373 16.97 -5.61 -5.13
N GLN A 374 16.28 -6.72 -5.37
CA GLN A 374 16.47 -7.57 -6.55
C GLN A 374 15.14 -7.79 -7.26
N LEU A 375 15.10 -7.59 -8.57
CA LEU A 375 13.94 -7.93 -9.41
C LEU A 375 14.28 -9.15 -10.26
N LEU A 376 13.65 -10.29 -9.98
CA LEU A 376 13.78 -11.44 -10.88
C LEU A 376 12.89 -11.23 -12.12
N PRO A 377 13.42 -11.51 -13.32
CA PRO A 377 12.73 -11.27 -14.57
C PRO A 377 11.74 -12.40 -14.81
N VAL A 378 10.45 -12.07 -14.84
CA VAL A 378 9.38 -13.07 -14.98
C VAL A 378 8.59 -12.78 -16.26
N MET A 379 8.12 -13.85 -16.89
CA MET A 379 7.21 -13.79 -18.02
C MET A 379 5.98 -14.63 -17.71
N ASN A 380 4.81 -14.05 -17.91
CA ASN A 380 3.60 -14.84 -18.11
C ASN A 380 3.46 -15.10 -19.61
N ASP A 381 3.26 -16.36 -20.02
CA ASP A 381 2.92 -16.71 -21.39
C ASP A 381 1.88 -17.82 -21.38
N ASN A 382 0.69 -17.53 -21.91
CA ASN A 382 -0.40 -18.50 -22.02
C ASN A 382 -0.68 -19.26 -20.70
N THR A 383 -0.89 -18.50 -19.61
CA THR A 383 -1.18 -19.00 -18.24
C THR A 383 -0.05 -19.80 -17.59
N TYR A 384 1.15 -19.77 -18.16
CA TYR A 384 2.35 -20.30 -17.51
C TYR A 384 3.28 -19.15 -17.13
N THR A 385 3.61 -19.05 -15.86
CA THR A 385 4.51 -18.03 -15.31
C THR A 385 5.88 -18.65 -15.08
N TYR A 386 6.92 -18.05 -15.65
CA TYR A 386 8.28 -18.60 -15.57
C TYR A 386 9.34 -17.51 -15.47
N GLN A 387 10.45 -17.85 -14.81
CA GLN A 387 11.62 -16.97 -14.79
C GLN A 387 12.30 -16.96 -16.16
N ILE A 388 12.64 -15.77 -16.64
CA ILE A 388 13.43 -15.60 -17.86
C ILE A 388 14.88 -15.95 -17.52
N THR A 389 15.38 -17.06 -18.05
CA THR A 389 16.74 -17.56 -17.78
C THR A 389 17.73 -17.33 -18.92
N GLU A 390 17.22 -17.22 -20.16
CA GLU A 390 18.04 -16.98 -21.34
C GLU A 390 18.63 -15.55 -21.32
N GLU A 391 19.94 -15.44 -21.57
CA GLU A 391 20.74 -14.25 -21.32
C GLU A 391 20.27 -13.03 -22.13
N ASP A 392 20.02 -13.19 -23.43
CA ASP A 392 19.59 -12.08 -24.28
C ASP A 392 18.20 -11.57 -23.89
N ASN A 393 17.28 -12.48 -23.54
CA ASN A 393 15.95 -12.13 -23.05
C ASN A 393 15.99 -11.46 -21.67
N ARG A 394 16.90 -11.86 -20.78
CA ARG A 394 17.12 -11.17 -19.49
C ARG A 394 17.61 -9.75 -19.69
N LYS A 395 18.61 -9.55 -20.56
CA LYS A 395 19.10 -8.20 -20.91
C LYS A 395 18.00 -7.34 -21.50
N ALA A 396 17.16 -7.91 -22.38
CA ALA A 396 16.00 -7.21 -22.94
C ALA A 396 14.98 -6.82 -21.86
N TYR A 397 14.69 -7.71 -20.92
CA TYR A 397 13.80 -7.43 -19.79
C TYR A 397 14.34 -6.30 -18.91
N TYR A 398 15.60 -6.37 -18.49
CA TYR A 398 16.17 -5.31 -17.65
C TYR A 398 16.30 -3.99 -18.39
N LYS A 399 16.63 -4.01 -19.69
CA LYS A 399 16.61 -2.78 -20.49
C LYS A 399 15.22 -2.14 -20.55
N PHE A 400 14.18 -2.97 -20.69
CA PHE A 400 12.80 -2.50 -20.61
C PHE A 400 12.48 -1.90 -19.23
N MET A 401 12.90 -2.58 -18.14
CA MET A 401 12.70 -2.06 -16.79
C MET A 401 13.45 -0.74 -16.56
N GLU A 402 14.69 -0.59 -17.02
CA GLU A 402 15.43 0.67 -16.97
C GLU A 402 14.72 1.81 -17.71
N ASP A 403 14.11 1.52 -18.86
CA ASP A 403 13.42 2.51 -19.69
C ASP A 403 12.16 3.08 -19.03
N ILE A 404 11.52 2.31 -18.15
CA ILE A 404 10.30 2.73 -17.44
C ILE A 404 10.55 3.12 -15.98
N SER A 405 11.79 2.98 -15.49
CA SER A 405 12.19 3.25 -14.11
C SER A 405 12.88 4.60 -13.94
N PHE A 406 13.05 5.02 -12.69
CA PHE A 406 13.47 6.38 -12.33
C PHE A 406 14.86 6.36 -11.70
N ASN A 407 15.87 6.73 -12.50
CA ASN A 407 17.27 6.83 -12.06
C ASN A 407 17.84 5.52 -11.46
N VAL A 408 17.45 4.36 -12.00
CA VAL A 408 17.99 3.06 -11.59
C VAL A 408 18.69 2.33 -12.73
N GLU A 409 19.57 1.41 -12.36
CA GLU A 409 20.19 0.40 -13.22
C GLU A 409 20.04 -0.99 -12.60
N TYR A 410 20.18 -2.02 -13.44
CA TYR A 410 20.11 -3.42 -13.02
C TYR A 410 21.42 -4.13 -13.35
N ASP A 411 21.97 -4.85 -12.39
CA ASP A 411 23.08 -5.76 -12.66
C ASP A 411 22.61 -7.02 -13.39
N GLU A 412 23.56 -7.89 -13.75
CA GLU A 412 23.23 -9.13 -14.46
C GLU A 412 22.26 -10.01 -13.65
N ASN A 413 22.33 -10.01 -12.32
CA ASN A 413 21.51 -10.81 -11.42
C ASN A 413 20.18 -10.13 -11.06
N GLY A 414 19.91 -8.93 -11.57
CA GLY A 414 18.70 -8.16 -11.30
C GLY A 414 18.72 -7.36 -10.00
N PHE A 415 19.87 -7.22 -9.34
CA PHE A 415 20.01 -6.25 -8.25
C PHE A 415 19.89 -4.84 -8.81
N VAL A 416 19.15 -4.01 -8.09
CA VAL A 416 18.77 -2.66 -8.51
C VAL A 416 19.56 -1.65 -7.70
N SER A 417 20.22 -0.71 -8.38
CA SER A 417 20.94 0.40 -7.74
C SER A 417 20.54 1.74 -8.35
N GLU A 418 20.69 2.82 -7.58
CA GLU A 418 20.59 4.18 -8.13
C GLU A 418 21.76 4.46 -9.07
N LYS A 419 21.45 5.06 -10.23
CA LYS A 419 22.49 5.55 -11.15
C LYS A 419 23.25 6.69 -10.49
N ILE A 420 24.55 6.51 -10.32
CA ILE A 420 25.47 7.57 -9.89
C ILE A 420 25.72 8.46 -11.12
N ASN A 421 25.12 9.65 -11.12
CA ASN A 421 25.30 10.64 -12.20
C ASN A 421 26.67 11.31 -12.18
#